data_AF-A0A392U9R7-F1
#
_entry.id   AF-A0A392U9R7-F1
#
_cell.length_a   1.000
_cell.length_b   1.000
_cell.length_c   1.000
_cell.angle_alpha   90.00
_cell.angle_beta   90.00
_cell.angle_gamma   90.00
#
_symmetry.space_group_name_H-M   'P 1'
#
loop_
_entity.id
_entity.type
_entity.pdbx_description
1 polymer ?
#
loop_
_entity_poly.entity_id
_entity_poly.type
_entity_poly.pdbx_seq_one_letter_code
_entity_poly.pdbx_strand_id
1 'polypeptide(L)' 'MEDCYRLGLAKSIGVSNFGIKKLSTLLENAKIPPAVNQ' A
#
# COMPACT_ATOMS: atom_id res chain seq x y z
N MET A 1 -3.13 6.13 -4.12
CA MET A 1 -3.08 6.02 -2.64
C MET A 1 -1.80 6.62 -2.09
N GLU A 2 -0.63 6.30 -2.66
CA GLU A 2 0.65 6.93 -2.26
C GLU A 2 0.61 8.46 -2.28
N ASP A 3 -0.02 9.08 -3.30
CA ASP A 3 -0.15 10.54 -3.34
C ASP A 3 -1.06 11.09 -2.23
N CYS A 4 -2.07 10.34 -1.80
CA CYS A 4 -2.88 10.72 -0.63
C CYS A 4 -2.03 10.76 0.65
N TYR A 5 -1.07 9.84 0.79
CA TYR A 5 -0.11 9.88 1.88
C TYR A 5 0.87 11.06 1.74
N ARG A 6 1.44 11.27 0.55
CA ARG A 6 2.40 12.37 0.29
C ARG A 6 1.78 13.75 0.49
N LEU A 7 0.53 13.93 0.07
CA LEU A 7 -0.23 15.17 0.23
C LEU A 7 -0.80 15.34 1.66
N GLY A 8 -0.57 14.39 2.57
CA GLY A 8 -1.05 14.45 3.96
C GLY A 8 -2.55 14.22 4.11
N LEU A 9 -3.23 13.73 3.07
CA LEU A 9 -4.66 13.44 3.07
C LEU A 9 -4.99 12.14 3.82
N ALA A 10 -4.02 11.24 3.96
CA ALA A 10 -4.14 10.02 4.73
C ALA A 10 -2.87 9.76 5.54
N LYS A 11 -3.00 9.42 6.83
CA LYS A 11 -1.85 9.09 7.71
C LYS A 11 -1.16 7.78 7.35
N SER A 12 -1.86 6.87 6.68
CA SER A 12 -1.36 5.57 6.27
C SER A 12 -2.16 5.06 5.09
N ILE A 13 -1.58 4.12 4.35
CA ILE A 13 -2.21 3.43 3.23
C ILE A 13 -2.13 1.93 3.44
N GLY A 14 -3.06 1.18 2.87
CA GLY A 14 -3.18 -0.26 3.10
C GLY A 14 -3.92 -0.93 1.95
N VAL A 15 -3.89 -2.26 1.96
CA VAL A 15 -4.67 -3.10 1.06
C VAL A 15 -5.58 -4.02 1.87
N SER A 16 -6.49 -4.72 1.20
CA SER A 16 -7.34 -5.72 1.85
C SER A 16 -7.52 -6.92 0.92
N ASN A 17 -7.48 -8.12 1.50
CA ASN A 17 -7.64 -9.39 0.81
C ASN A 17 -6.59 -9.61 -0.30
N PHE A 18 -5.37 -9.09 -0.11
CA PHE A 18 -4.28 -9.35 -1.06
C PHE A 18 -3.60 -10.68 -0.74
N GLY A 19 -3.74 -11.65 -1.65
CA GLY A 19 -2.95 -12.88 -1.61
C GLY A 19 -1.48 -12.62 -1.92
N ILE A 20 -0.61 -13.58 -1.55
CA ILE A 20 0.86 -13.46 -1.59
C ILE A 20 1.36 -12.91 -2.94
N LYS A 21 0.94 -13.50 -4.06
CA LYS A 21 1.40 -13.08 -5.40
C LYS A 21 1.14 -11.59 -5.68
N LYS A 22 -0.07 -11.11 -5.36
CA LYS A 22 -0.44 -9.70 -5.56
C LYS A 22 0.34 -8.79 -4.62
N LEU A 23 0.52 -9.22 -3.37
CA LEU A 23 1.28 -8.46 -2.39
C LEU A 23 2.76 -8.37 -2.77
N SER A 24 3.37 -9.46 -3.27
CA SER A 24 4.75 -9.48 -3.75
C SER A 24 4.96 -8.48 -4.89
N THR A 25 4.13 -8.54 -5.93
CA THR A 25 4.21 -7.58 -7.05
C THR A 25 3.98 -6.15 -6.58
N LEU A 26 3.07 -5.92 -5.63
CA LEU A 26 2.85 -4.59 -5.06
C LEU A 26 4.10 -4.09 -4.32
N LEU A 27 4.70 -4.92 -3.46
CA LEU A 27 5.88 -4.55 -2.66
C LEU A 27 7.14 -4.33 -3.51
N GLU A 28 7.27 -5.01 -4.65
CA GLU A 28 8.37 -4.79 -5.60
C GLU A 28 8.30 -3.40 -6.27
N ASN A 29 7.10 -2.85 -6.44
CA ASN A 29 6.88 -1.62 -7.22
C ASN A 29 6.49 -0.40 -6.37
N ALA A 30 5.95 -0.61 -5.16
CA ALA A 30 5.46 0.46 -4.30
C ALA A 30 6.63 1.27 -3.71
N LYS A 31 6.56 2.59 -3.82
CA LYS A 31 7.48 3.51 -3.14
C LYS A 31 7.10 3.69 -1.67
N ILE A 32 5.81 3.57 -1.36
CA ILE A 32 5.27 3.59 0.00
C ILE A 32 4.54 2.25 0.20
N PRO A 33 5.11 1.31 0.98
CA PRO A 33 4.48 0.02 1.20
C PRO A 33 3.17 0.17 1.98
N PRO A 34 2.17 -0.70 1.73
CA PRO A 34 0.95 -0.71 2.53
C PRO A 34 1.28 -1.08 3.98
N ALA A 35 0.74 -0.31 4.93
CA ALA A 35 0.92 -0.53 6.36
C ALA A 35 0.14 -1.76 6.87
N VAL A 36 -0.91 -2.17 6.15
CA VAL A 36 -1.76 -3.30 6.52
C VAL A 36 -2.29 -3.99 5.27
N ASN A 37 -2.48 -5.31 5.37
CA ASN A 37 -3.30 -6.11 4.48
C ASN A 37 -4.43 -6.72 5.31
N GLN A 38 -5.64 -6.16 5.21
CA GLN A 38 -6.81 -6.57 5.99
C GLN A 38 -7.53 -7.75 5.36
#